data_AF-A0A934G7H3-F1
#
_entry.id   AF-A0A934G7H3-F1
#
_cell.length_a   1.000
_cell.length_b   1.000
_cell.length_c   1.000
_cell.angle_alpha   90.00
_cell.angle_beta   90.00
_cell.angle_gamma   90.00
#
_symmetry.space_group_name_H-M   'P 1'
#
loop_
_entity.id
_entity.type
_entity.pdbx_description
1 polymer ?
#
loop_
_entity_poly.entity_id
_entity_poly.type
_entity_poly.pdbx_seq_one_letter_code
_entity_poly.pdbx_strand_id
1 'polypeptide(L)'
;MVNEAPAERWLGRVVAARPGEVQALLWSFAYFFCLLAGYYVLRPLRDEMGIAGGVRNLQWLFTATFVVMLAAVPVFGAMVARLPRRRFIPLVYQFFVANIAIFWLLLTFDVGKVHVARVFFVWISVFNLFAVSVFWSFMADLFASEQGKRLFGFIAAGGSAGALLGPALTVGLAAPLGPVNLLFVAAMFLELAVLCAHRLESATPPSASAPATASARPAPGTRPVSAALGGGWLAGIAMVLRSPYLAGIALWVSLLSLAGTFLYFQQANIVAAASDDPAVRTRIFAAIDLSIGLLTIIVQFFATGRLIARFGVGPAAATLPLVFGIGFLALAFAPMLFMVIAFQAIQRTANFAIANPAREVLFTVSEREEKYKAKNVIDIVVFRGADALSGWLFAALRGAGLELSTISLATVPVAGVWLVLAIALGRSQERRARGSDSAAHSVNA
;
A
#
# COMPACT_ATOMS: atom_id res chain seq x y z
N MET A 1 -37.29 -23.91 -10.87
CA MET A 1 -37.25 -22.65 -10.09
C MET A 1 -36.25 -22.87 -8.97
N VAL A 2 -35.01 -22.42 -9.15
CA VAL A 2 -33.95 -22.62 -8.14
C VAL A 2 -34.22 -21.64 -7.00
N ASN A 3 -34.28 -22.16 -5.78
CA ASN A 3 -34.52 -21.40 -4.57
C ASN A 3 -33.29 -20.52 -4.29
N GLU A 4 -33.24 -19.33 -4.87
CA GLU A 4 -32.18 -18.35 -4.61
C GLU A 4 -32.20 -17.97 -3.12
N ALA A 5 -31.04 -18.03 -2.47
CA ALA A 5 -30.93 -17.64 -1.07
C ALA A 5 -31.26 -16.14 -0.92
N PRO A 6 -31.88 -15.69 0.20
CA PRO A 6 -32.24 -14.28 0.39
C PRO A 6 -31.04 -13.32 0.28
N ALA A 7 -29.82 -13.79 0.55
CA ALA A 7 -28.59 -13.05 0.33
C ALA A 7 -28.32 -12.77 -1.16
N GLU A 8 -28.62 -13.70 -2.07
CA GLU A 8 -28.37 -13.55 -3.52
C GLU A 8 -29.25 -12.47 -4.14
N ARG A 9 -30.52 -12.37 -3.71
CA ARG A 9 -31.46 -11.34 -4.20
C ARG A 9 -31.14 -9.93 -3.71
N TRP A 10 -30.60 -9.80 -2.50
CA TRP A 10 -30.21 -8.50 -1.94
C TRP A 10 -28.88 -8.03 -2.53
N LEU A 11 -27.90 -8.94 -2.66
CA LEU A 11 -26.61 -8.66 -3.30
C LEU A 11 -26.78 -8.30 -4.78
N GLY A 12 -27.65 -8.98 -5.54
CA GLY A 12 -27.93 -8.65 -6.94
C GLY A 12 -28.56 -7.27 -7.18
N ARG A 13 -29.15 -6.65 -6.15
CA ARG A 13 -29.71 -5.29 -6.20
C ARG A 13 -28.69 -4.20 -5.82
N VAL A 14 -27.73 -4.50 -4.95
CA VAL A 14 -26.71 -3.53 -4.48
C VAL A 14 -25.45 -3.57 -5.33
N VAL A 15 -25.05 -4.76 -5.75
CA VAL A 15 -23.99 -5.02 -6.73
C VAL A 15 -24.71 -5.67 -7.89
N ALA A 16 -24.68 -5.12 -9.11
CA ALA A 16 -25.42 -5.68 -10.24
C ALA A 16 -24.86 -7.05 -10.74
N ALA A 17 -24.51 -7.95 -9.82
CA ALA A 17 -24.02 -9.30 -10.00
C ALA A 17 -25.10 -10.20 -10.60
N ARG A 18 -24.72 -10.99 -11.61
CA ARG A 18 -25.64 -11.92 -12.27
C ARG A 18 -25.77 -13.23 -11.45
N PRO A 19 -26.89 -13.97 -11.60
CA PRO A 19 -27.03 -15.30 -11.02
C PRO A 19 -25.89 -16.20 -11.52
N GLY A 20 -25.07 -16.74 -10.59
CA GLY A 20 -23.84 -17.49 -10.90
C GLY A 20 -22.54 -16.75 -10.59
N GLU A 21 -22.55 -15.41 -10.48
CA GLU A 21 -21.36 -14.61 -10.11
C GLU A 21 -21.26 -14.37 -8.59
N VAL A 22 -22.36 -14.54 -7.85
CA VAL A 22 -22.46 -14.19 -6.42
C VAL A 22 -21.53 -15.03 -5.55
N GLN A 23 -21.45 -16.34 -5.80
CA GLN A 23 -20.58 -17.22 -5.02
C GLN A 23 -19.10 -16.87 -5.22
N ALA A 24 -18.69 -16.63 -6.48
CA ALA A 24 -17.32 -16.21 -6.80
C ALA A 24 -16.99 -14.84 -6.18
N LEU A 25 -17.97 -13.92 -6.20
CA LEU A 25 -17.85 -12.60 -5.57
C LEU A 25 -17.65 -12.70 -4.05
N LEU A 26 -18.46 -13.50 -3.35
CA LEU A 26 -18.38 -13.65 -1.90
C LEU A 26 -17.07 -14.30 -1.44
N TRP A 27 -16.61 -15.34 -2.16
CA TRP A 27 -15.31 -15.93 -1.86
C TRP A 27 -14.15 -14.97 -2.16
N SER A 28 -14.25 -14.14 -3.21
CA SER A 28 -13.25 -13.11 -3.51
C SER A 28 -13.21 -12.03 -2.42
N PHE A 29 -14.37 -11.62 -1.91
CA PHE A 29 -14.51 -10.71 -0.78
C PHE A 29 -13.88 -11.32 0.48
N ALA A 30 -14.28 -12.54 0.85
CA ALA A 30 -13.77 -13.24 2.04
C ALA A 30 -12.27 -13.49 1.94
N TYR A 31 -11.77 -13.81 0.76
CA TYR A 31 -10.35 -13.99 0.48
C TYR A 31 -9.57 -12.69 0.73
N PHE A 32 -9.99 -11.57 0.12
CA PHE A 32 -9.28 -10.29 0.32
C PHE A 32 -9.37 -9.80 1.75
N PHE A 33 -10.53 -10.00 2.39
CA PHE A 33 -10.76 -9.71 3.79
C PHE A 33 -9.79 -10.46 4.70
N CYS A 34 -9.68 -11.78 4.55
CA CYS A 34 -8.78 -12.59 5.38
C CYS A 34 -7.32 -12.21 5.15
N LEU A 35 -6.92 -12.02 3.90
CA LEU A 35 -5.55 -11.64 3.54
C LEU A 35 -5.14 -10.31 4.19
N LEU A 36 -6.01 -9.29 4.10
CA LEU A 36 -5.73 -7.96 4.64
C LEU A 36 -5.86 -7.95 6.16
N ALA A 37 -6.80 -8.70 6.74
CA ALA A 37 -6.87 -8.87 8.19
C ALA A 37 -5.56 -9.45 8.74
N GLY A 38 -5.05 -10.53 8.13
CA GLY A 38 -3.76 -11.14 8.53
C GLY A 38 -2.59 -10.16 8.41
N TYR A 39 -2.47 -9.44 7.29
CA TYR A 39 -1.42 -8.43 7.11
C TYR A 39 -1.50 -7.30 8.15
N TYR A 40 -2.70 -6.77 8.40
CA TYR A 40 -2.88 -5.67 9.34
C TYR A 40 -2.81 -6.10 10.82
N VAL A 41 -2.92 -7.39 11.14
CA VAL A 41 -2.51 -7.92 12.45
C VAL A 41 -0.99 -7.87 12.60
N LEU A 42 -0.25 -8.24 11.55
CA LEU A 42 1.21 -8.28 11.58
C LEU A 42 1.87 -6.90 11.52
N ARG A 43 1.20 -5.90 10.95
CA ARG A 43 1.78 -4.57 10.75
C ARG A 43 2.13 -3.82 12.05
N PRO A 44 1.26 -3.74 13.08
CA PRO A 44 1.63 -3.19 14.38
C PRO A 44 2.78 -3.95 15.05
N LEU A 45 2.80 -5.28 14.88
CA LEU A 45 3.87 -6.14 15.39
C LEU A 45 5.20 -5.83 14.69
N ARG A 46 5.19 -5.57 13.38
CA ARG A 46 6.36 -5.12 12.62
C ARG A 46 6.93 -3.83 13.20
N ASP A 47 6.07 -2.85 13.48
CA ASP A 47 6.50 -1.55 13.98
C ASP A 47 7.07 -1.65 15.41
N GLU A 48 6.47 -2.50 16.25
CA GLU A 48 7.04 -2.84 17.57
C GLU A 48 8.40 -3.54 17.45
N MET A 49 8.51 -4.53 16.55
CA MET A 49 9.75 -5.26 16.28
C MET A 49 10.85 -4.33 15.74
N GLY A 50 10.49 -3.28 15.00
CA GLY A 50 11.41 -2.23 14.58
C GLY A 50 12.01 -1.47 15.77
N ILE A 51 11.21 -1.18 16.80
CA ILE A 51 11.68 -0.58 18.06
C ILE A 51 12.55 -1.58 18.83
N ALA A 52 12.09 -2.83 18.98
CA ALA A 52 12.82 -3.89 19.68
C ALA A 52 14.18 -4.21 19.02
N GLY A 53 14.27 -4.08 17.69
CA GLY A 53 15.52 -4.17 16.93
C GLY A 53 16.50 -3.01 17.17
N GLY A 54 16.06 -1.98 17.89
CA GLY A 54 16.80 -0.78 18.26
C GLY A 54 16.44 0.41 17.35
N VAL A 55 15.83 1.45 17.94
CA VAL A 55 15.40 2.66 17.23
C VAL A 55 16.53 3.39 16.49
N ARG A 56 17.77 3.26 16.98
CA ARG A 56 18.98 3.81 16.33
C ARG A 56 19.40 3.07 15.05
N ASN A 57 18.78 1.93 14.75
CA ASN A 57 19.11 1.11 13.59
C ASN A 57 17.99 1.10 12.53
N LEU A 58 16.94 1.92 12.68
CA LEU A 58 15.81 1.95 11.74
C LEU A 58 16.26 2.27 10.30
N GLN A 59 17.29 3.12 10.11
CA GLN A 59 17.86 3.42 8.80
C GLN A 59 18.43 2.17 8.10
N TRP A 60 18.99 1.23 8.86
CA TRP A 60 19.45 -0.05 8.33
C TRP A 60 18.29 -0.94 7.93
N LEU A 61 17.18 -0.94 8.68
CA LEU A 61 15.97 -1.70 8.32
C LEU A 61 15.34 -1.19 7.03
N PHE A 62 15.30 0.14 6.85
CA PHE A 62 14.79 0.77 5.63
C PHE A 62 15.71 0.48 4.45
N THR A 63 17.03 0.53 4.65
CA THR A 63 18.03 0.16 3.64
C THR A 63 17.89 -1.31 3.23
N ALA A 64 17.80 -2.22 4.21
CA ALA A 64 17.61 -3.65 3.95
C ALA A 64 16.29 -3.91 3.24
N THR A 65 15.21 -3.23 3.63
CA THR A 65 13.91 -3.31 2.94
C THR A 65 14.03 -2.85 1.49
N PHE A 66 14.72 -1.73 1.21
CA PHE A 66 14.93 -1.26 -0.15
C PHE A 66 15.69 -2.29 -1.01
N VAL A 67 16.83 -2.80 -0.52
CA VAL A 67 17.65 -3.78 -1.24
C VAL A 67 16.89 -5.08 -1.48
N VAL A 68 16.23 -5.61 -0.45
CA VAL A 68 15.46 -6.86 -0.57
C VAL A 68 14.26 -6.68 -1.50
N MET A 69 13.54 -5.56 -1.44
CA MET A 69 12.44 -5.27 -2.36
C MET A 69 12.92 -5.15 -3.81
N LEU A 70 14.06 -4.52 -4.04
CA LEU A 70 14.66 -4.40 -5.38
C LEU A 70 15.03 -5.76 -5.97
N ALA A 71 15.50 -6.70 -5.13
CA ALA A 71 15.76 -8.07 -5.54
C ALA A 71 14.49 -8.91 -5.69
N ALA A 72 13.50 -8.72 -4.81
CA ALA A 72 12.28 -9.52 -4.77
C ALA A 72 11.32 -9.24 -5.92
N VAL A 73 11.27 -7.99 -6.43
CA VAL A 73 10.37 -7.61 -7.54
C VAL A 73 10.67 -8.39 -8.84
N PRO A 74 11.92 -8.46 -9.34
CA PRO A 74 12.25 -9.29 -10.51
C PRO A 74 11.98 -10.79 -10.28
N VAL A 75 12.30 -11.31 -9.09
CA VAL A 75 12.05 -12.70 -8.73
C VAL A 75 10.55 -13.00 -8.79
N PHE A 76 9.72 -12.12 -8.22
CA PHE A 76 8.27 -12.24 -8.29
C PHE A 76 7.77 -12.25 -9.74
N GLY A 77 8.23 -11.29 -10.56
CA GLY A 77 7.88 -11.23 -11.97
C GLY A 77 8.24 -12.51 -12.73
N ALA A 78 9.42 -13.08 -12.46
CA ALA A 78 9.86 -14.35 -13.04
C ALA A 78 9.02 -15.55 -12.56
N MET A 79 8.66 -15.60 -11.29
CA MET A 79 7.82 -16.67 -10.74
C MET A 79 6.41 -16.65 -11.33
N VAL A 80 5.78 -15.48 -11.38
CA VAL A 80 4.43 -15.28 -11.95
C VAL A 80 4.39 -15.64 -13.44
N ALA A 81 5.48 -15.42 -14.17
CA ALA A 81 5.59 -15.77 -15.59
C ALA A 81 5.77 -17.29 -15.84
N ARG A 82 6.30 -18.05 -14.87
CA ARG A 82 6.68 -19.46 -15.04
C ARG A 82 5.71 -20.45 -14.40
N LEU A 83 5.00 -20.05 -13.35
CA LEU A 83 4.17 -20.96 -12.55
C LEU A 83 2.67 -20.79 -12.87
N PRO A 84 1.93 -21.89 -13.07
CA PRO A 84 0.47 -21.85 -13.12
C PRO A 84 -0.07 -21.27 -11.81
N ARG A 85 -0.81 -20.17 -11.91
CA ARG A 85 -1.25 -19.37 -10.74
C ARG A 85 -2.07 -20.19 -9.73
N ARG A 86 -2.79 -21.21 -10.22
CA ARG A 86 -3.53 -22.21 -9.44
C ARG A 86 -2.70 -22.91 -8.36
N ARG A 87 -1.43 -23.22 -8.66
CA ARG A 87 -0.50 -23.84 -7.70
C ARG A 87 0.34 -22.80 -6.96
N PHE A 88 0.57 -21.66 -7.60
CA PHE A 88 1.40 -20.59 -7.06
C PHE A 88 0.79 -19.95 -5.81
N ILE A 89 -0.52 -19.68 -5.80
CA ILE A 89 -1.18 -18.97 -4.69
C ILE A 89 -1.11 -19.77 -3.39
N PRO A 90 -1.55 -21.05 -3.33
CA PRO A 90 -1.49 -21.82 -2.10
C PRO A 90 -0.03 -22.02 -1.64
N LEU A 91 0.89 -22.27 -2.56
CA LEU A 91 2.31 -22.47 -2.25
C LEU A 91 2.93 -21.22 -1.60
N VAL A 92 2.66 -20.03 -2.14
CA VAL A 92 3.20 -18.77 -1.62
C VAL A 92 2.64 -18.47 -0.24
N TYR A 93 1.34 -18.69 -0.02
CA TYR A 93 0.74 -18.46 1.30
C TYR A 93 1.15 -19.49 2.33
N GLN A 94 1.23 -20.77 1.97
CA GLN A 94 1.77 -21.81 2.86
C GLN A 94 3.23 -21.53 3.21
N PHE A 95 4.03 -21.04 2.25
CA PHE A 95 5.38 -20.55 2.54
C PHE A 95 5.34 -19.43 3.59
N PHE A 96 4.48 -18.42 3.45
CA PHE A 96 4.37 -17.36 4.45
C PHE A 96 3.86 -17.85 5.80
N VAL A 97 2.89 -18.78 5.85
CA VAL A 97 2.42 -19.41 7.09
C VAL A 97 3.55 -20.17 7.79
N ALA A 98 4.34 -20.94 7.03
CA ALA A 98 5.50 -21.64 7.58
C ALA A 98 6.54 -20.66 8.15
N ASN A 99 6.81 -19.54 7.46
CA ASN A 99 7.67 -18.48 8.00
C ASN A 99 7.11 -17.88 9.29
N ILE A 100 5.79 -17.60 9.35
CA ILE A 100 5.14 -17.09 10.57
C ILE A 100 5.33 -18.06 11.74
N ALA A 101 5.19 -19.37 11.50
CA ALA A 101 5.44 -20.39 12.52
C ALA A 101 6.91 -20.40 12.97
N ILE A 102 7.87 -20.27 12.04
CA ILE A 102 9.30 -20.17 12.36
C ILE A 102 9.59 -18.91 13.20
N PHE A 103 9.06 -17.74 12.80
CA PHE A 103 9.20 -16.52 13.58
C PHE A 103 8.62 -16.67 14.97
N TRP A 104 7.44 -17.29 15.09
CA TRP A 104 6.81 -17.55 16.37
C TRP A 104 7.68 -18.45 17.27
N LEU A 105 8.23 -19.55 16.74
CA LEU A 105 9.14 -20.43 17.49
C LEU A 105 10.39 -19.66 17.95
N LEU A 106 11.08 -18.98 17.03
CA LEU A 106 12.30 -18.25 17.35
C LEU A 106 12.09 -17.15 18.39
N LEU A 107 10.96 -16.42 18.32
CA LEU A 107 10.62 -15.37 19.27
C LEU A 107 10.17 -15.92 20.63
N THR A 108 9.45 -17.06 20.64
CA THR A 108 8.99 -17.71 21.87
C THR A 108 10.17 -18.29 22.65
N PHE A 109 11.15 -18.88 21.96
CA PHE A 109 12.37 -19.43 22.57
C PHE A 109 13.50 -18.41 22.74
N ASP A 110 13.24 -17.12 22.49
CA ASP A 110 14.21 -16.02 22.62
C ASP A 110 15.51 -16.21 21.79
N VAL A 111 15.45 -16.99 20.71
CA VAL A 111 16.61 -17.31 19.88
C VAL A 111 16.95 -16.11 19.01
N GLY A 112 17.97 -15.34 19.41
CA GLY A 112 18.46 -14.20 18.63
C GLY A 112 17.38 -13.12 18.40
N LYS A 113 16.51 -12.89 19.40
CA LYS A 113 15.30 -12.05 19.32
C LYS A 113 15.49 -10.72 18.60
N VAL A 114 16.59 -10.00 18.84
CA VAL A 114 16.89 -8.73 18.17
C VAL A 114 17.08 -8.92 16.66
N HIS A 115 17.84 -9.93 16.23
CA HIS A 115 18.05 -10.22 14.82
C HIS A 115 16.77 -10.72 14.16
N VAL A 116 16.02 -11.58 14.84
CA VAL A 116 14.73 -12.07 14.37
C VAL A 116 13.75 -10.93 14.16
N ALA A 117 13.67 -9.97 15.09
CA ALA A 117 12.82 -8.79 14.96
C ALA A 117 13.19 -7.92 13.74
N ARG A 118 14.49 -7.73 13.48
CA ARG A 118 14.98 -6.99 12.31
C ARG A 118 14.66 -7.71 11.00
N VAL A 119 14.82 -9.04 10.96
CA VAL A 119 14.48 -9.85 9.78
C VAL A 119 12.97 -9.85 9.56
N PHE A 120 12.17 -9.99 10.63
CA PHE A 120 10.72 -9.92 10.57
C PHE A 120 10.23 -8.58 10.00
N PHE A 121 10.87 -7.47 10.40
CA PHE A 121 10.57 -6.14 9.88
C PHE A 121 10.65 -6.08 8.35
N VAL A 122 11.77 -6.57 7.80
CA VAL A 122 12.03 -6.60 6.35
C VAL A 122 11.08 -7.60 5.67
N TRP A 123 10.90 -8.79 6.27
CA TRP A 123 10.04 -9.84 5.75
C TRP A 123 8.59 -9.38 5.57
N ILE A 124 8.01 -8.64 6.53
CA ILE A 124 6.64 -8.09 6.38
C ILE A 124 6.51 -7.17 5.16
N SER A 125 7.55 -6.40 4.85
CA SER A 125 7.52 -5.50 3.69
C SER A 125 7.44 -6.28 2.37
N VAL A 126 8.17 -7.40 2.28
CA VAL A 126 8.13 -8.33 1.14
C VAL A 126 6.80 -9.07 1.10
N PHE A 127 6.33 -9.59 2.24
CA PHE A 127 5.05 -10.28 2.35
C PHE A 127 3.90 -9.41 1.83
N ASN A 128 3.83 -8.14 2.24
CA ASN A 128 2.77 -7.23 1.81
C ASN A 128 2.75 -7.04 0.28
N LEU A 129 3.92 -6.90 -0.34
CA LEU A 129 4.03 -6.79 -1.81
C LEU A 129 3.46 -8.05 -2.47
N PHE A 130 3.93 -9.22 -2.05
CA PHE A 130 3.51 -10.49 -2.63
C PHE A 130 2.01 -10.75 -2.41
N ALA A 131 1.52 -10.60 -1.18
CA ALA A 131 0.13 -10.83 -0.82
C ALA A 131 -0.83 -10.07 -1.73
N VAL A 132 -0.65 -8.74 -1.82
CA VAL A 132 -1.55 -7.89 -2.60
C VAL A 132 -1.41 -8.16 -4.10
N SER A 133 -0.18 -8.31 -4.61
CA SER A 133 0.05 -8.56 -6.04
C SER A 133 -0.48 -9.92 -6.48
N VAL A 134 -0.31 -10.97 -5.69
CA VAL A 134 -0.83 -12.33 -5.95
C VAL A 134 -2.35 -12.32 -5.98
N PHE A 135 -2.99 -11.65 -5.01
CA PHE A 135 -4.43 -11.50 -4.96
C PHE A 135 -5.00 -10.85 -6.23
N TRP A 136 -4.52 -9.66 -6.60
CA TRP A 136 -5.05 -8.93 -7.76
C TRP A 136 -4.74 -9.63 -9.09
N SER A 137 -3.60 -10.31 -9.16
CA SER A 137 -3.25 -11.17 -10.30
C SER A 137 -4.29 -12.28 -10.47
N PHE A 138 -4.68 -12.95 -9.38
CA PHE A 138 -5.69 -13.99 -9.41
C PHE A 138 -7.08 -13.46 -9.79
N MET A 139 -7.47 -12.29 -9.26
CA MET A 139 -8.75 -11.66 -9.59
C MET A 139 -8.84 -11.27 -11.07
N ALA A 140 -7.74 -10.78 -11.64
CA ALA A 140 -7.67 -10.40 -13.05
C ALA A 140 -7.80 -11.60 -14.01
N ASP A 141 -7.39 -12.80 -13.58
CA ASP A 141 -7.54 -14.01 -14.38
C ASP A 141 -8.93 -14.62 -14.26
N LEU A 142 -9.58 -14.45 -13.10
CA LEU A 142 -10.87 -15.06 -12.81
C LEU A 142 -12.04 -14.27 -13.41
N PHE A 143 -11.96 -12.94 -13.39
CA PHE A 143 -13.06 -12.07 -13.81
C PHE A 143 -12.78 -11.44 -15.18
N ALA A 144 -13.74 -11.54 -16.09
CA ALA A 144 -13.69 -10.82 -17.36
C ALA A 144 -13.71 -9.30 -17.13
N SER A 145 -13.23 -8.52 -18.10
CA SER A 145 -13.13 -7.06 -17.98
C SER A 145 -14.48 -6.39 -17.64
N GLU A 146 -15.59 -6.88 -18.19
CA GLU A 146 -16.93 -6.36 -17.85
C GLU A 146 -17.34 -6.66 -16.40
N GLN A 147 -17.03 -7.87 -15.92
CA GLN A 147 -17.28 -8.26 -14.53
C GLN A 147 -16.42 -7.42 -13.58
N GLY A 148 -15.15 -7.21 -13.91
CA GLY A 148 -14.22 -6.41 -13.11
C GLY A 148 -14.72 -4.99 -12.84
N LYS A 149 -15.26 -4.30 -13.86
CA LYS A 149 -15.82 -2.94 -13.72
C LYS A 149 -16.94 -2.83 -12.68
N ARG A 150 -17.67 -3.92 -12.45
CA ARG A 150 -18.84 -3.97 -11.57
C ARG A 150 -18.54 -4.58 -10.20
N LEU A 151 -17.69 -5.60 -10.16
CA LEU A 151 -17.48 -6.45 -8.99
C LEU A 151 -16.26 -6.03 -8.16
N PHE A 152 -15.23 -5.42 -8.77
CA PHE A 152 -13.98 -5.12 -8.06
C PHE A 152 -14.16 -4.10 -6.94
N GLY A 153 -15.13 -3.18 -7.05
CA GLY A 153 -15.46 -2.25 -5.97
C GLY A 153 -15.94 -2.97 -4.71
N PHE A 154 -16.82 -3.97 -4.86
CA PHE A 154 -17.28 -4.78 -3.74
C PHE A 154 -16.17 -5.67 -3.18
N ILE A 155 -15.37 -6.30 -4.04
CA ILE A 155 -14.22 -7.12 -3.62
C ILE A 155 -13.22 -6.27 -2.82
N ALA A 156 -12.91 -5.07 -3.31
CA ALA A 156 -12.02 -4.13 -2.62
C ALA A 156 -12.55 -3.72 -1.24
N ALA A 157 -13.87 -3.60 -1.07
CA ALA A 157 -14.48 -3.33 0.23
C ALA A 157 -14.17 -4.42 1.27
N GLY A 158 -14.01 -5.68 0.84
CA GLY A 158 -13.57 -6.78 1.71
C GLY A 158 -12.17 -6.54 2.27
N GLY A 159 -11.24 -6.08 1.43
CA GLY A 159 -9.90 -5.70 1.86
C GLY A 159 -9.90 -4.54 2.87
N SER A 160 -10.74 -3.53 2.64
CA SER A 160 -10.91 -2.41 3.59
C SER A 160 -11.49 -2.87 4.94
N ALA A 161 -12.47 -3.78 4.92
CA ALA A 161 -13.02 -4.37 6.14
C ALA A 161 -11.98 -5.21 6.89
N GLY A 162 -11.16 -5.99 6.17
CA GLY A 162 -10.04 -6.73 6.76
C GLY A 162 -8.98 -5.80 7.36
N ALA A 163 -8.65 -4.72 6.67
CA ALA A 163 -7.72 -3.70 7.15
C ALA A 163 -8.20 -2.94 8.39
N LEU A 164 -9.52 -2.90 8.65
CA LEU A 164 -10.09 -2.42 9.92
C LEU A 164 -10.09 -3.50 11.00
N LEU A 165 -10.45 -4.74 10.64
CA LEU A 165 -10.53 -5.83 11.60
C LEU A 165 -9.16 -6.18 12.18
N GLY A 166 -8.11 -6.22 11.34
CA GLY A 166 -6.77 -6.60 11.78
C GLY A 166 -6.27 -5.77 12.97
N PRO A 167 -6.22 -4.43 12.87
CA PRO A 167 -5.79 -3.59 13.98
C PRO A 167 -6.76 -3.62 15.15
N ALA A 168 -8.08 -3.77 14.93
CA ALA A 168 -9.06 -3.93 16.01
C ALA A 168 -8.81 -5.21 16.83
N LEU A 169 -8.51 -6.33 16.16
CA LEU A 169 -8.11 -7.57 16.81
C LEU A 169 -6.80 -7.39 17.58
N THR A 170 -5.80 -6.74 16.98
CA THR A 170 -4.53 -6.46 17.67
C THR A 170 -4.74 -5.60 18.90
N VAL A 171 -5.60 -4.58 18.87
CA VAL A 171 -5.90 -3.74 20.05
C VAL A 171 -6.45 -4.57 21.20
N GLY A 172 -7.41 -5.45 20.91
CA GLY A 172 -8.06 -6.31 21.91
C GLY A 172 -7.19 -7.48 22.40
N LEU A 173 -6.38 -8.05 21.51
CA LEU A 173 -5.66 -9.31 21.77
C LEU A 173 -4.19 -9.11 22.17
N ALA A 174 -3.58 -7.94 21.93
CA ALA A 174 -2.16 -7.72 22.21
C ALA A 174 -1.79 -7.85 23.70
N ALA A 175 -2.67 -7.47 24.64
CA ALA A 175 -2.45 -7.74 26.08
C ALA A 175 -2.69 -9.20 26.45
N PRO A 176 -3.89 -9.77 26.22
CA PRO A 176 -4.23 -11.07 26.76
C PRO A 176 -3.44 -12.21 26.13
N LEU A 177 -3.13 -12.13 24.82
CA LEU A 177 -2.35 -13.16 24.13
C LEU A 177 -0.85 -12.83 24.09
N GLY A 178 -0.47 -11.56 24.20
CA GLY A 178 0.88 -11.09 23.97
C GLY A 178 1.18 -10.90 22.47
N PRO A 179 2.12 -9.98 22.11
CA PRO A 179 2.39 -9.63 20.71
C PRO A 179 2.84 -10.81 19.84
N VAL A 180 3.67 -11.70 20.38
CA VAL A 180 4.22 -12.84 19.62
C VAL A 180 3.11 -13.82 19.22
N ASN A 181 2.11 -14.04 20.08
CA ASN A 181 1.02 -14.98 19.79
C ASN A 181 0.01 -14.43 18.76
N LEU A 182 0.03 -13.13 18.45
CA LEU A 182 -0.74 -12.58 17.34
C LEU A 182 -0.29 -13.13 15.97
N LEU A 183 0.92 -13.69 15.89
CA LEU A 183 1.38 -14.43 14.73
C LEU A 183 0.44 -15.59 14.37
N PHE A 184 -0.14 -16.29 15.36
CA PHE A 184 -1.14 -17.33 15.11
C PHE A 184 -2.44 -16.78 14.53
N VAL A 185 -2.88 -15.61 15.00
CA VAL A 185 -4.08 -14.95 14.47
C VAL A 185 -3.85 -14.61 12.99
N ALA A 186 -2.68 -14.07 12.64
CA ALA A 186 -2.32 -13.81 11.27
C ALA A 186 -2.23 -15.10 10.42
N ALA A 187 -1.57 -16.14 10.92
CA ALA A 187 -1.47 -17.44 10.25
C ALA A 187 -2.87 -18.05 9.99
N MET A 188 -3.78 -17.99 10.96
CA MET A 188 -5.16 -18.43 10.83
C MET A 188 -5.88 -17.70 9.69
N PHE A 189 -5.74 -16.37 9.61
CA PHE A 189 -6.32 -15.60 8.51
C PHE A 189 -5.69 -15.94 7.15
N LEU A 190 -4.38 -16.19 7.08
CA LEU A 190 -3.76 -16.66 5.84
C LEU A 190 -4.27 -18.04 5.42
N GLU A 191 -4.45 -18.98 6.35
CA GLU A 191 -5.02 -20.30 6.05
C GLU A 191 -6.49 -20.20 5.59
N LEU A 192 -7.28 -19.33 6.22
CA LEU A 192 -8.64 -19.02 5.75
C LEU A 192 -8.61 -18.39 4.35
N ALA A 193 -7.62 -17.55 4.04
CA ALA A 193 -7.45 -16.99 2.71
C ALA A 193 -7.13 -18.07 1.66
N VAL A 194 -6.28 -19.05 2.00
CA VAL A 194 -5.99 -20.23 1.15
C VAL A 194 -7.26 -21.06 0.93
N LEU A 195 -8.05 -21.31 1.98
CA LEU A 195 -9.32 -22.01 1.88
C LEU A 195 -10.29 -21.28 0.93
N CYS A 196 -10.42 -19.95 1.07
CA CYS A 196 -11.26 -19.14 0.19
C CYS A 196 -10.80 -19.23 -1.26
N ALA A 197 -9.48 -19.18 -1.51
CA ALA A 197 -8.92 -19.33 -2.85
C ALA A 197 -9.24 -20.70 -3.47
N HIS A 198 -9.08 -21.79 -2.74
CA HIS A 198 -9.45 -23.13 -3.21
C HIS A 198 -10.95 -23.27 -3.51
N ARG A 199 -11.81 -22.73 -2.63
CA ARG A 199 -13.26 -22.75 -2.83
C ARG A 199 -13.67 -21.93 -4.04
N LEU A 200 -13.04 -20.79 -4.27
CA LEU A 200 -13.26 -19.93 -5.43
C LEU A 200 -12.92 -20.63 -6.74
N GLU A 201 -11.79 -21.35 -6.80
CA GLU A 201 -11.45 -22.18 -7.96
C GLU A 201 -12.48 -23.29 -8.21
N SER A 202 -12.95 -23.95 -7.15
CA SER A 202 -13.95 -25.02 -7.29
C SER A 202 -15.33 -24.53 -7.71
N ALA A 203 -15.68 -23.28 -7.38
CA ALA A 203 -16.95 -22.65 -7.72
C ALA A 203 -17.00 -22.13 -9.17
N THR A 204 -15.86 -22.11 -9.87
CA THR A 204 -15.76 -21.60 -11.24
C THR A 204 -15.72 -22.77 -12.22
N PRO A 205 -16.71 -22.94 -13.11
CA PRO A 205 -16.75 -24.06 -14.04
C PRO A 205 -15.50 -24.09 -14.96
N PRO A 206 -15.01 -25.29 -15.35
CA PRO A 206 -13.85 -25.46 -16.24
C PRO A 206 -13.92 -24.66 -17.56
N SER A 207 -15.12 -24.27 -17.98
CA SER A 207 -15.33 -23.53 -19.23
C SER A 207 -14.98 -22.04 -19.17
N ALA A 208 -14.81 -21.45 -17.97
CA ALA A 208 -14.31 -20.08 -17.78
C ALA A 208 -12.78 -20.03 -17.57
N SER A 209 -12.16 -21.19 -17.39
CA SER A 209 -10.70 -21.37 -17.25
C SER A 209 -10.03 -21.81 -18.56
N ALA A 210 -10.74 -21.76 -19.68
CA ALA A 210 -10.09 -21.78 -20.99
C ALA A 210 -9.13 -20.58 -21.04
N PRO A 211 -7.84 -20.79 -21.36
CA PRO A 211 -6.95 -19.68 -21.63
C PRO A 211 -7.60 -18.83 -22.71
N ALA A 212 -7.83 -17.54 -22.45
CA ALA A 212 -8.17 -16.56 -23.50
C ALA A 212 -7.01 -16.36 -24.51
N THR A 213 -6.09 -17.32 -24.62
CA THR A 213 -4.94 -17.37 -25.50
C THR A 213 -5.02 -18.50 -26.55
N ALA A 214 -6.08 -19.34 -26.58
CA ALA A 214 -6.11 -20.50 -27.49
C ALA A 214 -7.15 -20.46 -28.64
N SER A 215 -8.03 -19.46 -28.75
CA SER A 215 -8.99 -19.41 -29.88
C SER A 215 -9.31 -18.02 -30.46
N ALA A 216 -8.74 -16.95 -29.92
CA ALA A 216 -8.72 -15.68 -30.64
C ALA A 216 -7.50 -15.68 -31.58
N ARG A 217 -7.71 -16.05 -32.86
CA ARG A 217 -6.82 -15.59 -33.93
C ARG A 217 -6.64 -14.08 -33.71
N PRO A 218 -5.42 -13.56 -33.51
CA PRO A 218 -5.24 -12.12 -33.41
C PRO A 218 -5.76 -11.51 -34.70
N ALA A 219 -6.72 -10.59 -34.59
CA ALA A 219 -6.96 -9.66 -35.68
C ALA A 219 -5.62 -8.98 -35.98
N PRO A 220 -5.23 -8.81 -37.27
CA PRO A 220 -4.00 -8.11 -37.60
C PRO A 220 -4.08 -6.69 -37.01
N GLY A 221 -3.36 -6.41 -35.92
CA GLY A 221 -3.30 -5.07 -35.31
C GLY A 221 -3.38 -4.99 -33.78
N THR A 222 -3.86 -6.01 -33.05
CA THR A 222 -3.96 -5.94 -31.58
C THR A 222 -2.81 -6.66 -30.89
N ARG A 223 -1.72 -5.93 -30.65
CA ARG A 223 -0.61 -6.40 -29.81
C ARG A 223 -1.07 -6.58 -28.35
N PRO A 224 -0.72 -7.69 -27.67
CA PRO A 224 -1.00 -7.88 -26.25
C PRO A 224 -0.32 -6.80 -25.41
N VAL A 225 -1.09 -6.17 -24.51
CA VAL A 225 -0.68 -5.03 -23.67
C VAL A 225 0.49 -5.33 -22.73
N SER A 226 0.84 -6.61 -22.51
CA SER A 226 1.98 -7.00 -21.65
C SER A 226 3.25 -7.44 -22.38
N ALA A 227 3.21 -7.63 -23.71
CA ALA A 227 4.29 -8.32 -24.43
C ALA A 227 5.12 -7.43 -25.37
N ALA A 228 4.88 -6.12 -25.44
CA ALA A 228 5.64 -5.24 -26.34
C ALA A 228 5.87 -3.85 -25.75
N LEU A 229 6.58 -3.79 -24.62
CA LEU A 229 7.29 -2.58 -24.19
C LEU A 229 8.70 -3.00 -23.77
N GLY A 230 9.55 -3.22 -24.78
CA GLY A 230 10.99 -3.39 -24.58
C GLY A 230 11.58 -2.14 -23.92
N GLY A 231 12.39 -2.33 -22.88
CA GLY A 231 13.07 -1.28 -22.15
C GLY A 231 13.10 -1.60 -20.66
N GLY A 232 14.29 -1.95 -20.14
CA GLY A 232 14.47 -2.25 -18.72
C GLY A 232 14.13 -1.05 -17.83
N TRP A 233 14.03 -1.29 -16.52
CA TRP A 233 13.84 -0.27 -15.47
C TRP A 233 14.79 0.95 -15.60
N LEU A 234 15.99 0.74 -16.15
CA LEU A 234 16.95 1.80 -16.50
C LEU A 234 16.40 2.83 -17.50
N ALA A 235 15.59 2.40 -18.48
CA ALA A 235 14.93 3.31 -19.41
C ALA A 235 13.90 4.20 -18.68
N GLY A 236 13.21 3.65 -17.68
CA GLY A 236 12.29 4.43 -16.83
C GLY A 236 13.01 5.52 -16.03
N ILE A 237 14.23 5.25 -15.53
CA ILE A 237 15.06 6.27 -14.85
C ILE A 237 15.44 7.39 -15.82
N ALA A 238 15.90 7.04 -17.02
CA ALA A 238 16.24 8.04 -18.04
C ALA A 238 15.03 8.90 -18.45
N MET A 239 13.83 8.31 -18.52
CA MET A 239 12.59 9.06 -18.80
C MET A 239 12.24 10.05 -17.68
N VAL A 240 12.37 9.65 -16.41
CA VAL A 240 12.14 10.54 -15.27
C VAL A 240 13.12 11.72 -15.28
N LEU A 241 14.39 11.48 -15.59
CA LEU A 241 15.42 12.53 -15.64
C LEU A 241 15.27 13.48 -16.83
N ARG A 242 14.72 13.02 -17.96
CA ARG A 242 14.52 13.84 -19.17
C ARG A 242 13.26 14.71 -19.12
N SER A 243 12.23 14.27 -18.42
CA SER A 243 10.95 14.98 -18.35
C SER A 243 10.87 15.81 -17.06
N PRO A 244 10.86 17.16 -17.15
CA PRO A 244 10.78 18.01 -15.96
C PRO A 244 9.48 17.79 -15.16
N TYR A 245 8.41 17.34 -15.83
CA TYR A 245 7.15 16.99 -15.19
C TYR A 245 7.27 15.70 -14.36
N LEU A 246 7.85 14.63 -14.94
CA LEU A 246 8.06 13.36 -14.23
C LEU A 246 9.09 13.51 -13.10
N ALA A 247 10.14 14.30 -13.31
CA ALA A 247 11.10 14.67 -12.26
C ALA A 247 10.40 15.41 -11.11
N GLY A 248 9.47 16.32 -11.40
CA GLY A 248 8.66 17.00 -10.40
C GLY A 248 7.78 16.04 -9.60
N ILE A 249 7.15 15.05 -10.25
CA ILE A 249 6.39 14.00 -9.54
C ILE A 249 7.32 13.13 -8.69
N ALA A 250 8.48 12.74 -9.21
CA ALA A 250 9.48 11.98 -8.46
C ALA A 250 9.97 12.75 -7.22
N LEU A 251 10.18 14.06 -7.35
CA LEU A 251 10.51 14.94 -6.22
C LEU A 251 9.36 15.03 -5.22
N TRP A 252 8.12 15.16 -5.68
CA TRP A 252 6.93 15.16 -4.79
C TRP A 252 6.84 13.86 -3.99
N VAL A 253 7.08 12.70 -4.63
CA VAL A 253 7.11 11.39 -3.97
C VAL A 253 8.29 11.25 -3.01
N SER A 254 9.46 11.81 -3.37
CA SER A 254 10.64 11.81 -2.50
C SER A 254 10.43 12.67 -1.25
N LEU A 255 9.78 13.83 -1.38
CA LEU A 255 9.44 14.72 -0.26
C LEU A 255 8.37 14.09 0.64
N LEU A 256 7.37 13.42 0.06
CA LEU A 256 6.42 12.59 0.81
C LEU A 256 7.14 11.51 1.63
N SER A 257 8.06 10.78 1.01
CA SER A 257 8.84 9.73 1.67
C SER A 257 9.73 10.31 2.77
N LEU A 258 10.39 11.45 2.55
CA LEU A 258 11.20 12.13 3.56
C LEU A 258 10.38 12.53 4.78
N ALA A 259 9.28 13.27 4.55
CA ALA A 259 8.40 13.72 5.61
C ALA A 259 7.77 12.53 6.37
N GLY A 260 7.34 11.49 5.64
CA GLY A 260 6.78 10.27 6.21
C GLY A 260 7.80 9.48 7.04
N THR A 261 9.05 9.38 6.56
CA THR A 261 10.14 8.68 7.26
C THR A 261 10.54 9.40 8.53
N PHE A 262 10.67 10.74 8.48
CA PHE A 262 10.98 11.54 9.67
C PHE A 262 9.89 11.40 10.74
N LEU A 263 8.61 11.48 10.34
CA LEU A 263 7.50 11.27 11.25
C LEU A 263 7.48 9.85 11.82
N TYR A 264 7.79 8.84 11.01
CA TYR A 264 7.90 7.44 11.47
C TYR A 264 9.01 7.26 12.51
N PHE A 265 10.19 7.86 12.28
CA PHE A 265 11.32 7.76 13.20
C PHE A 265 11.02 8.51 14.51
N GLN A 266 10.39 9.68 14.44
CA GLN A 266 9.91 10.39 15.62
C GLN A 266 8.87 9.59 16.39
N GLN A 267 7.89 9.00 15.69
CA GLN A 267 6.93 8.10 16.31
C GLN A 267 7.61 6.94 17.01
N ALA A 268 8.57 6.27 16.37
CA ALA A 268 9.27 5.14 16.96
C ALA A 268 10.01 5.54 18.25
N ASN A 269 10.66 6.70 18.27
CA ASN A 269 11.32 7.22 19.48
C ASN A 269 10.31 7.58 20.58
N ILE A 270 9.21 8.25 20.26
CA ILE A 270 8.21 8.70 21.23
C ILE A 270 7.41 7.51 21.80
N VAL A 271 7.06 6.52 20.96
CA VAL A 271 6.39 5.28 21.40
C VAL A 271 7.32 4.42 22.23
N ALA A 272 8.61 4.32 21.87
CA ALA A 272 9.60 3.62 22.67
C ALA A 272 9.78 4.25 24.06
N ALA A 273 9.76 5.59 24.14
CA ALA A 273 9.87 6.30 25.42
C ALA A 273 8.58 6.24 26.27
N ALA A 274 7.42 5.97 25.65
CA ALA A 274 6.13 5.96 26.35
C ALA A 274 5.88 4.67 27.15
N SER A 275 6.46 3.52 26.74
CA SER A 275 6.29 2.26 27.44
C SER A 275 7.37 1.24 27.10
N ASP A 276 7.89 0.57 28.12
CA ASP A 276 8.81 -0.56 27.99
C ASP A 276 8.09 -1.87 27.60
N ASP A 277 6.76 -1.94 27.75
CA ASP A 277 5.97 -3.14 27.44
C ASP A 277 5.69 -3.27 25.92
N PRO A 278 6.20 -4.33 25.26
CA PRO A 278 5.89 -4.64 23.86
C PRO A 278 4.39 -4.72 23.56
N ALA A 279 3.57 -5.21 24.48
CA ALA A 279 2.12 -5.33 24.30
C ALA A 279 1.45 -3.95 24.22
N VAL A 280 1.86 -3.02 25.07
CA VAL A 280 1.38 -1.63 25.05
C VAL A 280 1.82 -0.94 23.76
N ARG A 281 3.10 -1.05 23.36
CA ARG A 281 3.58 -0.47 22.09
C ARG A 281 2.84 -1.02 20.88
N THR A 282 2.65 -2.34 20.82
CA THR A 282 1.87 -3.00 19.75
C THR A 282 0.43 -2.48 19.70
N ARG A 283 -0.22 -2.33 20.86
CA ARG A 283 -1.58 -1.75 20.94
C ARG A 283 -1.62 -0.31 20.44
N ILE A 284 -0.62 0.51 20.77
CA ILE A 284 -0.53 1.90 20.30
C ILE A 284 -0.46 1.93 18.77
N PHE A 285 0.43 1.15 18.16
CA PHE A 285 0.54 1.08 16.70
C PHE A 285 -0.77 0.60 16.05
N ALA A 286 -1.42 -0.41 16.64
CA ALA A 286 -2.70 -0.92 16.17
C ALA A 286 -3.83 0.10 16.29
N ALA A 287 -3.88 0.88 17.38
CA ALA A 287 -4.86 1.94 17.55
C ALA A 287 -4.67 3.06 16.52
N ILE A 288 -3.41 3.40 16.20
CA ILE A 288 -3.08 4.34 15.11
C ILE A 288 -3.62 3.81 13.78
N ASP A 289 -3.29 2.56 13.42
CA ASP A 289 -3.75 1.93 12.18
C ASP A 289 -5.29 1.86 12.09
N LEU A 290 -5.96 1.51 13.19
CA LEU A 290 -7.43 1.48 13.27
C LEU A 290 -8.04 2.87 13.02
N SER A 291 -7.47 3.89 13.68
CA SER A 291 -7.91 5.28 13.54
C SER A 291 -7.76 5.78 12.10
N ILE A 292 -6.65 5.44 11.45
CA ILE A 292 -6.40 5.76 10.05
C ILE A 292 -7.45 5.11 9.15
N GLY A 293 -7.73 3.81 9.33
CA GLY A 293 -8.71 3.10 8.53
C GLY A 293 -10.10 3.72 8.64
N LEU A 294 -10.54 4.01 9.87
CA LEU A 294 -11.86 4.59 10.12
C LEU A 294 -12.00 5.99 9.53
N LEU A 295 -11.01 6.86 9.79
CA LEU A 295 -10.99 8.21 9.24
C LEU A 295 -10.89 8.21 7.72
N THR A 296 -10.11 7.30 7.13
CA THR A 296 -9.99 7.15 5.68
C THR A 296 -11.34 6.84 5.04
N ILE A 297 -12.10 5.90 5.58
CA ILE A 297 -13.43 5.56 5.05
C ILE A 297 -14.39 6.76 5.15
N ILE A 298 -14.39 7.46 6.30
CA ILE A 298 -15.21 8.67 6.48
C ILE A 298 -14.85 9.73 5.43
N VAL A 299 -13.57 10.07 5.29
CA VAL A 299 -13.12 11.09 4.34
C VAL A 299 -13.36 10.66 2.90
N GLN A 300 -13.16 9.38 2.56
CA GLN A 300 -13.44 8.85 1.22
C GLN A 300 -14.92 8.96 0.84
N PHE A 301 -15.83 8.67 1.76
CA PHE A 301 -17.26 8.73 1.50
C PHE A 301 -17.79 10.18 1.42
N PHE A 302 -17.30 11.07 2.29
CA PHE A 302 -17.83 12.42 2.41
C PHE A 302 -17.04 13.50 1.64
N ALA A 303 -15.73 13.37 1.50
CA ALA A 303 -14.88 14.48 1.07
C ALA A 303 -14.12 14.23 -0.24
N THR A 304 -13.62 13.02 -0.51
CA THR A 304 -12.69 12.79 -1.63
C THR A 304 -13.22 13.27 -2.99
N GLY A 305 -14.40 12.79 -3.41
CA GLY A 305 -14.98 13.18 -4.70
C GLY A 305 -15.32 14.68 -4.80
N ARG A 306 -15.85 15.24 -3.70
CA ARG A 306 -16.22 16.66 -3.63
C ARG A 306 -14.99 17.57 -3.67
N LEU A 307 -13.91 17.19 -2.98
CA LEU A 307 -12.70 17.99 -2.89
C LEU A 307 -11.97 18.07 -4.23
N ILE A 308 -11.80 16.93 -4.91
CA ILE A 308 -11.14 16.89 -6.22
C ILE A 308 -11.97 17.63 -7.28
N ALA A 309 -13.29 17.42 -7.30
CA ALA A 309 -14.16 18.08 -8.26
C ALA A 309 -14.25 19.60 -8.04
N ARG A 310 -14.22 20.06 -6.79
CA ARG A 310 -14.39 21.49 -6.45
C ARG A 310 -13.09 22.29 -6.51
N PHE A 311 -11.96 21.72 -6.07
CA PHE A 311 -10.70 22.46 -5.91
C PHE A 311 -9.64 22.06 -6.93
N GLY A 312 -9.88 21.03 -7.76
CA GLY A 312 -8.91 20.56 -8.74
C GLY A 312 -7.76 19.76 -8.12
N VAL A 313 -6.84 19.32 -8.99
CA VAL A 313 -5.80 18.35 -8.65
C VAL A 313 -4.67 18.97 -7.82
N GLY A 314 -4.31 20.23 -8.11
CA GLY A 314 -3.22 20.94 -7.43
C GLY A 314 -3.49 21.14 -5.93
N PRO A 315 -4.58 21.81 -5.54
CA PRO A 315 -4.97 21.97 -4.13
C PRO A 315 -5.19 20.64 -3.39
N ALA A 316 -5.73 19.62 -4.07
CA ALA A 316 -5.86 18.29 -3.49
C ALA A 316 -4.48 17.68 -3.17
N ALA A 317 -3.51 17.74 -4.10
CA ALA A 317 -2.14 17.29 -3.86
C ALA A 317 -1.40 18.14 -2.80
N ALA A 318 -1.74 19.43 -2.69
CA ALA A 318 -1.19 20.38 -1.73
C ALA A 318 -1.70 20.19 -0.29
N THR A 319 -2.81 19.45 -0.11
CA THR A 319 -3.38 19.18 1.21
C THR A 319 -2.39 18.41 2.10
N LEU A 320 -1.65 17.46 1.51
CA LEU A 320 -0.71 16.63 2.27
C LEU A 320 0.51 17.39 2.81
N PRO A 321 1.26 18.18 2.02
CA PRO A 321 2.34 19.01 2.55
C PRO A 321 1.86 20.00 3.61
N LEU A 322 0.64 20.54 3.49
CA LEU A 322 0.08 21.42 4.51
C LEU A 322 -0.11 20.67 5.85
N VAL A 323 -0.69 19.46 5.80
CA VAL A 323 -0.85 18.61 6.99
C VAL A 323 0.50 18.28 7.61
N PHE A 324 1.52 17.96 6.80
CA PHE A 324 2.87 17.72 7.30
C PHE A 324 3.51 18.96 7.92
N GLY A 325 3.38 20.13 7.30
CA GLY A 325 3.91 21.38 7.83
C GLY A 325 3.30 21.73 9.20
N ILE A 326 1.98 21.66 9.31
CA ILE A 326 1.26 21.91 10.57
C ILE A 326 1.62 20.86 11.62
N GLY A 327 1.63 19.58 11.24
CA GLY A 327 1.91 18.48 12.16
C GLY A 327 3.35 18.49 12.70
N PHE A 328 4.34 18.80 11.86
CA PHE A 328 5.72 18.96 12.31
C PHE A 328 5.92 20.21 13.16
N LEU A 329 5.26 21.32 12.82
CA LEU A 329 5.30 22.51 13.66
C LEU A 329 4.75 22.20 15.06
N ALA A 330 3.61 21.54 15.14
CA ALA A 330 3.02 21.16 16.41
C ALA A 330 3.85 20.11 17.17
N LEU A 331 4.47 19.13 16.49
CA LEU A 331 5.42 18.20 17.13
C LEU A 331 6.69 18.88 17.64
N ALA A 332 7.13 19.96 17.01
CA ALA A 332 8.31 20.70 17.46
C ALA A 332 8.09 21.32 18.86
N PHE A 333 6.88 21.81 19.13
CA PHE A 333 6.52 22.43 20.41
C PHE A 333 5.93 21.44 21.42
N ALA A 334 5.24 20.40 20.96
CA ALA A 334 4.58 19.40 21.80
C ALA A 334 4.90 17.97 21.32
N PRO A 335 6.13 17.45 21.59
CA PRO A 335 6.55 16.10 21.19
C PRO A 335 5.94 15.01 22.10
N MET A 336 4.61 14.99 22.23
CA MET A 336 3.86 14.05 23.06
C MET A 336 3.24 12.91 22.23
N LEU A 337 3.02 11.76 22.87
CA LEU A 337 2.47 10.57 22.21
C LEU A 337 1.16 10.84 21.47
N PHE A 338 0.22 11.56 22.10
CA PHE A 338 -1.05 11.90 21.48
C PHE A 338 -0.89 12.76 20.22
N MET A 339 0.08 13.69 20.22
CA MET A 339 0.35 14.55 19.06
C MET A 339 0.85 13.72 17.87
N VAL A 340 1.71 12.74 18.12
CA VAL A 340 2.17 11.79 17.09
C VAL A 340 1.01 10.95 16.56
N ILE A 341 0.16 10.42 17.45
CA ILE A 341 -1.02 9.62 17.07
C ILE A 341 -1.95 10.44 16.17
N ALA A 342 -2.31 11.65 16.60
CA ALA A 342 -3.16 12.55 15.84
C ALA A 342 -2.54 12.92 14.48
N PHE A 343 -1.25 13.26 14.47
CA PHE A 343 -0.56 13.61 13.24
C PHE A 343 -0.49 12.43 12.26
N GLN A 344 -0.15 11.23 12.72
CA GLN A 344 -0.16 10.04 11.84
C GLN A 344 -1.56 9.72 11.32
N ALA A 345 -2.58 9.81 12.17
CA ALA A 345 -3.96 9.57 11.79
C ALA A 345 -4.41 10.54 10.68
N ILE A 346 -4.18 11.84 10.88
CA ILE A 346 -4.58 12.90 9.94
C ILE A 346 -3.77 12.80 8.64
N GLN A 347 -2.45 12.70 8.71
CA GLN A 347 -1.61 12.71 7.51
C GLN A 347 -1.83 11.47 6.65
N ARG A 348 -1.93 10.28 7.25
CA ARG A 348 -2.18 9.05 6.47
C ARG A 348 -3.59 9.04 5.88
N THR A 349 -4.58 9.55 6.59
CA THR A 349 -5.93 9.76 6.05
C THR A 349 -5.88 10.70 4.86
N ALA A 350 -5.23 11.86 4.98
CA ALA A 350 -5.06 12.80 3.88
C ALA A 350 -4.31 12.16 2.69
N ASN A 351 -3.29 11.35 2.97
CA ASN A 351 -2.54 10.64 1.95
C ASN A 351 -3.41 9.62 1.19
N PHE A 352 -4.09 8.73 1.91
CA PHE A 352 -4.88 7.66 1.30
C PHE A 352 -6.18 8.16 0.67
N ALA A 353 -6.86 9.12 1.28
CA ALA A 353 -8.16 9.60 0.82
C ALA A 353 -8.05 10.69 -0.25
N ILE A 354 -6.99 11.51 -0.26
CA ILE A 354 -6.91 12.71 -1.12
C ILE A 354 -5.66 12.67 -2.01
N ALA A 355 -4.47 12.58 -1.41
CA ALA A 355 -3.22 12.78 -2.15
C ALA A 355 -2.94 11.64 -3.15
N ASN A 356 -3.19 10.39 -2.76
CA ASN A 356 -3.04 9.24 -3.66
C ASN A 356 -3.93 9.35 -4.90
N PRO A 357 -5.25 9.58 -4.78
CA PRO A 357 -6.10 9.89 -5.94
C PRO A 357 -5.59 11.08 -6.76
N ALA A 358 -5.20 12.19 -6.13
CA ALA A 358 -4.68 13.36 -6.84
C ALA A 358 -3.41 13.03 -7.64
N ARG A 359 -2.49 12.24 -7.05
CA ARG A 359 -1.27 11.75 -7.69
C ARG A 359 -1.58 10.87 -8.90
N GLU A 360 -2.59 10.01 -8.82
CA GLU A 360 -3.03 9.20 -9.97
C GLU A 360 -3.53 10.10 -11.11
N VAL A 361 -4.25 11.18 -10.79
CA VAL A 361 -4.69 12.15 -11.80
C VAL A 361 -3.49 12.89 -12.44
N LEU A 362 -2.41 13.17 -11.72
CA LEU A 362 -1.19 13.75 -12.31
C LEU A 362 -0.62 12.88 -13.44
N PHE A 363 -0.67 11.55 -13.30
CA PHE A 363 -0.19 10.66 -14.36
C PHE A 363 -1.10 10.61 -15.58
N THR A 364 -2.36 11.05 -15.52
CA THR A 364 -3.32 10.93 -16.64
C THR A 364 -2.90 11.64 -17.92
N VAL A 365 -2.12 12.72 -17.81
CA VAL A 365 -1.63 13.51 -18.94
C VAL A 365 -0.31 13.00 -19.53
N SER A 366 0.26 11.93 -18.99
CA SER A 366 1.49 11.31 -19.50
C SER A 366 1.18 10.27 -20.59
N GLU A 367 2.13 10.04 -21.49
CA GLU A 367 1.98 9.04 -22.55
C GLU A 367 1.90 7.61 -21.97
N ARG A 368 1.33 6.66 -22.72
CA ARG A 368 1.17 5.26 -22.26
C ARG A 368 2.51 4.64 -21.86
N GLU A 369 3.57 4.86 -22.64
CA GLU A 369 4.90 4.30 -22.33
C GLU A 369 5.50 4.89 -21.04
N GLU A 370 5.39 6.21 -20.85
CA GLU A 370 5.79 6.90 -19.62
C GLU A 370 5.02 6.40 -18.40
N LYS A 371 3.69 6.22 -18.53
CA LYS A 371 2.82 5.72 -17.45
C LYS A 371 3.23 4.33 -16.95
N TYR A 372 3.70 3.44 -17.81
CA TYR A 372 4.08 2.09 -17.37
C TYR A 372 5.52 2.01 -16.87
N LYS A 373 6.48 2.68 -17.53
CA LYS A 373 7.90 2.60 -17.16
C LYS A 373 8.26 3.56 -16.04
N ALA A 374 7.91 4.85 -16.17
CA ALA A 374 8.31 5.86 -15.19
C ALA A 374 7.53 5.70 -13.88
N LYS A 375 6.23 5.38 -13.93
CA LYS A 375 5.43 5.19 -12.70
C LYS A 375 5.97 4.04 -11.84
N ASN A 376 6.27 2.89 -12.43
CA ASN A 376 6.84 1.76 -11.69
C ASN A 376 8.20 2.12 -11.04
N VAL A 377 9.05 2.88 -11.75
CA VAL A 377 10.31 3.37 -11.18
C VAL A 377 10.04 4.35 -10.02
N ILE A 378 9.09 5.27 -10.16
CA ILE A 378 8.74 6.23 -9.12
C ILE A 378 8.16 5.53 -7.88
N ASP A 379 7.21 4.61 -8.07
CA ASP A 379 6.50 3.94 -6.97
C ASP A 379 7.37 2.92 -6.22
N ILE A 380 8.35 2.31 -6.88
CA ILE A 380 9.22 1.30 -6.26
C ILE A 380 10.59 1.91 -5.93
N VAL A 381 11.34 2.32 -6.95
CA VAL A 381 12.76 2.70 -6.79
C VAL A 381 12.87 4.06 -6.10
N VAL A 382 12.14 5.08 -6.58
CA VAL A 382 12.22 6.42 -6.00
C VAL A 382 11.62 6.43 -4.60
N PHE A 383 10.43 5.87 -4.42
CA PHE A 383 9.78 5.85 -3.10
C PHE A 383 10.60 5.07 -2.05
N ARG A 384 11.01 3.84 -2.35
CA ARG A 384 11.78 3.02 -1.38
C ARG A 384 13.23 3.48 -1.23
N GLY A 385 13.82 4.03 -2.30
CA GLY A 385 15.14 4.65 -2.24
C GLY A 385 15.12 5.91 -1.40
N ALA A 386 14.09 6.75 -1.55
CA ALA A 386 13.87 7.93 -0.72
C ALA A 386 13.64 7.55 0.75
N ASP A 387 12.92 6.46 1.04
CA ASP A 387 12.72 5.95 2.41
C ASP A 387 14.09 5.66 3.07
N ALA A 388 14.96 4.93 2.37
CA ALA A 388 16.31 4.59 2.86
C ALA A 388 17.20 5.83 3.01
N LEU A 389 17.26 6.70 2.00
CA LEU A 389 18.04 7.95 2.03
C LEU A 389 17.57 8.88 3.15
N SER A 390 16.27 9.03 3.33
CA SER A 390 15.69 9.85 4.38
C SER A 390 15.98 9.28 5.77
N GLY A 391 15.99 7.96 5.92
CA GLY A 391 16.43 7.31 7.16
C GLY A 391 17.88 7.66 7.52
N TRP A 392 18.78 7.64 6.54
CA TRP A 392 20.18 8.05 6.74
C TRP A 392 20.33 9.55 7.00
N LEU A 393 19.55 10.40 6.31
CA LEU A 393 19.51 11.83 6.58
C LEU A 393 19.06 12.11 8.02
N PHE A 394 18.00 11.45 8.48
CA PHE A 394 17.53 11.56 9.86
C PHE A 394 18.61 11.10 10.85
N ALA A 395 19.26 9.96 10.58
CA ALA A 395 20.34 9.44 11.42
C ALA A 395 21.55 10.40 11.47
N ALA A 396 21.90 11.03 10.35
CA ALA A 396 22.95 12.04 10.29
C ALA A 396 22.60 13.28 11.11
N LEU A 397 21.36 13.79 11.01
CA LEU A 397 20.88 14.92 11.82
C LEU A 397 20.91 14.58 13.32
N ARG A 398 20.47 13.38 13.71
CA ARG A 398 20.58 12.90 15.09
C ARG A 398 22.02 12.73 15.55
N GLY A 399 22.90 12.22 14.68
CA GLY A 399 24.34 12.07 14.94
C GLY A 399 25.07 13.39 15.11
N ALA A 400 24.60 14.45 14.44
CA ALA A 400 25.05 15.83 14.62
C ALA A 400 24.53 16.48 15.92
N GLY A 401 23.77 15.75 16.74
CA GLY A 401 23.28 16.22 18.03
C GLY A 401 21.92 16.93 18.00
N LEU A 402 21.22 16.96 16.86
CA LEU A 402 19.91 17.61 16.80
C LEU A 402 18.86 16.81 17.58
N GLU A 403 18.07 17.53 18.38
CA GLU A 403 16.92 16.97 19.07
C GLU A 403 15.75 16.68 18.12
N LEU A 404 14.82 15.82 18.55
CA LEU A 404 13.65 15.47 17.73
C LEU A 404 12.83 16.71 17.37
N SER A 405 12.67 17.66 18.30
CA SER A 405 11.96 18.92 18.08
C SER A 405 12.65 19.81 17.05
N THR A 406 13.99 19.90 17.08
CA THR A 406 14.77 20.66 16.09
C THR A 406 14.63 20.06 14.69
N ILE A 407 14.65 18.72 14.59
CA ILE A 407 14.42 18.02 13.32
C ILE A 407 13.00 18.27 12.81
N SER A 408 11.98 18.26 13.68
CA SER A 408 10.61 18.64 13.30
C SER A 408 10.56 20.05 12.71
N LEU A 409 11.15 21.03 13.39
CA LEU A 409 11.16 22.43 12.95
C LEU A 409 11.89 22.60 11.62
N ALA A 410 13.03 21.93 11.44
CA ALA A 410 13.79 21.94 10.19
C ALA A 410 13.02 21.32 9.01
N THR A 411 12.03 20.46 9.27
CA THR A 411 11.19 19.83 8.25
C THR A 411 10.05 20.73 7.77
N VAL A 412 9.68 21.76 8.55
CA VAL A 412 8.59 22.69 8.19
C VAL A 412 8.89 23.48 6.91
N PRO A 413 10.08 24.08 6.71
CA PRO A 413 10.45 24.72 5.44
C PRO A 413 10.41 23.75 4.25
N VAL A 414 10.82 22.49 4.46
CA VAL A 414 10.77 21.44 3.43
C VAL A 414 9.33 21.16 3.00
N ALA A 415 8.39 21.11 3.96
CA ALA A 415 6.97 21.01 3.67
C ALA A 415 6.43 22.24 2.90
N GLY A 416 6.97 23.43 3.15
CA GLY A 416 6.66 24.64 2.39
C GLY A 416 7.11 24.55 0.92
N VAL A 417 8.33 24.09 0.66
CA VAL A 417 8.81 23.82 -0.71
C VAL A 417 7.95 22.76 -1.40
N TRP A 418 7.60 21.71 -0.67
CA TRP A 418 6.74 20.65 -1.16
C TRP A 418 5.33 21.13 -1.51
N LEU A 419 4.77 22.06 -0.72
CA LEU A 419 3.49 22.70 -0.98
C LEU A 419 3.50 23.47 -2.31
N VAL A 420 4.54 24.29 -2.54
CA VAL A 420 4.71 25.05 -3.78
C VAL A 420 4.83 24.09 -4.97
N LEU A 421 5.61 23.02 -4.83
CA LEU A 421 5.75 21.98 -5.86
C LEU A 421 4.41 21.33 -6.20
N ALA A 422 3.60 20.97 -5.20
CA ALA A 422 2.30 20.33 -5.41
C ALA A 422 1.34 21.24 -6.22
N ILE A 423 1.30 22.54 -5.91
CA ILE A 423 0.48 23.51 -6.63
C ILE A 423 1.02 23.70 -8.07
N ALA A 424 2.33 23.80 -8.24
CA ALA A 424 2.96 23.94 -9.56
C ALA A 424 2.67 22.72 -10.45
N LEU A 425 2.76 21.50 -9.90
CA LEU A 425 2.43 20.26 -10.61
C LEU A 425 0.96 20.21 -11.03
N GLY A 426 0.04 20.58 -10.13
CA GLY A 426 -1.38 20.66 -10.47
C GLY A 426 -1.67 21.63 -11.62
N ARG A 427 -1.12 22.85 -11.57
CA ARG A 427 -1.26 23.83 -12.66
C ARG A 427 -0.67 23.32 -13.98
N SER A 428 0.47 22.63 -13.93
CA SER A 428 1.09 22.07 -15.13
C SER A 428 0.28 20.92 -15.74
N GLN A 429 -0.40 20.12 -14.91
CA GLN A 429 -1.30 19.06 -15.36
C GLN A 429 -2.52 19.66 -16.06
N GLU A 430 -3.16 20.68 -15.47
CA GLU A 430 -4.32 21.35 -16.07
C GLU A 430 -3.98 22.00 -17.42
N ARG A 431 -2.80 22.61 -17.55
CA ARG A 431 -2.32 23.17 -18.82
C ARG A 431 -2.13 22.09 -19.89
N ARG A 432 -1.56 20.94 -19.54
CA ARG A 432 -1.34 19.80 -20.47
C ARG A 432 -2.64 19.12 -20.87
N ALA A 433 -3.60 19.01 -19.96
CA ALA A 433 -4.93 18.48 -20.25
C ALA A 433 -5.65 19.34 -21.29
N ARG A 434 -5.68 20.67 -21.10
CA ARG A 434 -6.31 21.60 -22.05
C ARG A 434 -5.66 21.57 -23.44
N GLY A 435 -4.33 21.48 -23.52
CA GLY A 435 -3.61 21.39 -24.80
C GLY A 435 -3.91 20.09 -25.56
N SER A 436 -4.14 18.99 -24.84
CA SER A 436 -4.50 17.70 -25.45
C SER A 436 -5.91 17.72 -26.03
N ASP A 437 -6.87 18.34 -25.33
CA ASP A 437 -8.26 18.48 -25.80
C ASP A 437 -8.35 19.39 -27.05
N SER A 438 -7.57 20.48 -27.11
CA SER A 438 -7.52 21.35 -28.28
C SER A 438 -6.92 20.68 -29.52
N ALA A 439 -5.87 19.87 -29.36
CA ALA A 439 -5.27 19.10 -30.46
C ALA A 439 -6.21 18.01 -31.00
N ALA A 440 -7.04 17.40 -30.13
CA ALA A 440 -8.04 16.43 -30.55
C ALA A 440 -9.19 17.06 -31.35
N HIS A 441 -9.56 18.32 -31.06
CA HIS A 441 -10.59 19.04 -31.81
C HIS A 441 -10.10 19.56 -33.17
N SER A 442 -8.82 19.91 -33.31
CA SER A 442 -8.24 20.36 -34.59
C SER A 442 -7.95 19.23 -35.58
N VAL A 443 -7.95 17.96 -35.15
CA VAL A 443 -7.77 16.78 -36.02
C VAL A 443 -9.12 16.24 -36.53
N ASN A 444 -10.23 16.62 -35.88
CA ASN A 444 -11.58 16.26 -36.28
C ASN A 444 -12.33 17.37 -37.05
N ALA A 445 -11.68 18.51 -37.29
CA ALA A 445 -12.13 19.59 -38.16
C ALA A 445 -11.24 19.61 -39.40
#